data_AF-A0A919VV05-F1
#
_entry.id   AF-A0A919VV05-F1
#
_cell.length_a   1.000
_cell.length_b   1.000
_cell.length_c   1.000
_cell.angle_alpha   90.00
_cell.angle_beta   90.00
_cell.angle_gamma   90.00
#
_symmetry.space_group_name_H-M   'P 1'
#
loop_
_entity.id
_entity.type
_entity.pdbx_description
1 polymer ?
#
loop_
_entity_poly.entity_id
_entity_poly.type
_entity_poly.pdbx_seq_one_letter_code
_entity_poly.pdbx_strand_id
1 'polypeptide(L)'
;MAQLGNDLNISDQTIYPWRRQEAIDTGQRPGVTSTDHAELTAARRRIAELEPELEIHRRATGLLEAVVPPKARSTAIQTMTAEGLTIEACCRVLEVSVSGYFAWRSRPPSQRSLRHAWLTERSESSWTLTSSE
;
A
#
# COMPACT_ATOMS: atom_id res chain seq x y z
N MET A 1 -46.36 -17.60 -17.44
CA MET A 1 -45.26 -16.84 -16.80
C MET A 1 -45.68 -16.30 -15.44
N ALA A 2 -46.88 -15.71 -15.32
CA ALA A 2 -47.45 -15.33 -14.03
C ALA A 2 -47.54 -16.48 -12.99
N GLN A 3 -47.72 -17.74 -13.43
CA GLN A 3 -47.75 -18.89 -12.52
C GLN A 3 -46.46 -19.06 -11.68
N LEU A 4 -45.27 -18.97 -12.28
CA LEU A 4 -44.00 -19.31 -11.61
C LEU A 4 -43.54 -18.22 -10.61
N GLY A 5 -43.89 -16.95 -10.89
CA GLY A 5 -43.71 -15.84 -9.96
C GLY A 5 -44.70 -15.87 -8.78
N ASN A 6 -45.93 -16.31 -9.03
CA ASN A 6 -46.94 -16.51 -7.98
C ASN A 6 -46.60 -17.68 -7.04
N ASP A 7 -46.09 -18.79 -7.58
CA ASP A 7 -45.74 -19.99 -6.80
C ASP A 7 -44.51 -19.77 -5.90
N LEU A 8 -43.62 -18.84 -6.26
CA LEU A 8 -42.41 -18.50 -5.50
C LEU A 8 -42.50 -17.16 -4.75
N ASN A 9 -43.61 -16.42 -4.92
CA ASN A 9 -43.79 -15.07 -4.39
C ASN A 9 -42.67 -14.09 -4.80
N ILE A 10 -42.10 -14.27 -5.99
CA ILE A 10 -41.02 -13.43 -6.56
C ILE A 10 -41.61 -12.59 -7.70
N SER A 11 -41.31 -11.29 -7.72
CA SER A 11 -41.82 -10.42 -8.77
C SER A 11 -41.16 -10.71 -10.13
N ASP A 12 -41.92 -10.55 -11.21
CA ASP A 12 -41.41 -10.70 -12.58
C ASP A 12 -40.21 -9.78 -12.89
N GLN A 13 -40.11 -8.64 -12.19
CA GLN A 13 -38.97 -7.72 -12.33
C GLN A 13 -37.65 -8.34 -11.85
N THR A 14 -37.70 -9.27 -10.89
CA THR A 14 -36.53 -9.98 -10.38
C THR A 14 -36.11 -11.12 -11.31
N ILE A 15 -37.07 -11.77 -11.98
CA ILE A 15 -36.82 -12.92 -12.86
C ILE A 15 -36.27 -12.48 -14.23
N TYR A 16 -36.72 -11.33 -14.75
CA TYR A 16 -36.29 -10.82 -16.05
C TYR A 16 -34.75 -10.70 -16.22
N PRO A 17 -33.99 -10.10 -15.29
CA PRO A 17 -32.54 -10.01 -15.42
C PRO A 17 -31.86 -11.37 -15.36
N TRP A 18 -32.34 -12.32 -14.56
CA TRP A 18 -31.76 -13.68 -14.50
C TRP A 18 -31.91 -14.41 -15.82
N ARG A 19 -33.11 -14.38 -16.42
CA ARG A 19 -33.34 -15.00 -17.74
C ARG A 19 -32.53 -14.32 -18.85
N ARG A 20 -32.37 -13.00 -18.76
CA ARG A 20 -31.50 -12.27 -19.69
C ARG A 20 -30.04 -12.71 -19.55
N GLN A 21 -29.54 -12.86 -18.32
CA GLN A 21 -28.18 -13.31 -18.07
C GLN A 21 -27.98 -14.76 -18.50
N GLU A 22 -28.93 -15.64 -18.25
CA GLU A 22 -28.90 -17.03 -18.74
C GLU A 22 -28.80 -17.08 -20.27
N ALA A 23 -29.60 -16.29 -20.99
CA ALA A 23 -29.51 -16.22 -22.45
C ALA A 23 -28.15 -15.67 -22.94
N ILE A 24 -27.47 -14.83 -22.16
CA ILE A 24 -26.11 -14.36 -22.45
C ILE A 24 -25.10 -15.48 -22.17
N ASP A 25 -25.22 -16.15 -21.03
CA ASP A 25 -24.32 -17.24 -20.60
C ASP A 25 -24.39 -18.44 -21.54
N THR A 26 -25.56 -18.73 -22.13
CA THR A 26 -25.73 -19.77 -23.17
C THR A 26 -25.43 -19.29 -24.59
N GLY A 27 -24.98 -18.04 -24.77
CA GLY A 27 -24.64 -17.47 -26.08
C GLY A 27 -25.81 -17.18 -27.02
N GLN A 28 -27.06 -17.22 -26.52
CA GLN A 28 -28.26 -16.87 -27.29
C GLN A 28 -28.41 -15.36 -27.48
N ARG A 29 -27.72 -14.57 -26.65
CA ARG A 29 -27.69 -13.11 -26.72
C ARG A 29 -26.25 -12.62 -26.52
N PRO A 30 -25.83 -11.55 -27.21
CA PRO A 30 -24.54 -10.93 -26.96
C PRO A 30 -24.53 -10.25 -25.58
N GLY A 31 -23.42 -10.39 -24.85
CA GLY A 31 -23.21 -9.80 -23.53
C GLY A 31 -21.98 -10.35 -22.83
N VAL A 32 -21.66 -9.81 -21.65
CA VAL A 32 -20.62 -10.34 -20.77
C VAL A 32 -21.21 -11.51 -20.00
N THR A 33 -20.57 -12.67 -20.08
CA THR A 33 -21.02 -13.85 -19.33
C THR A 33 -20.81 -13.65 -17.83
N SER A 34 -21.58 -14.35 -17.02
CA SER A 34 -21.41 -14.34 -15.56
C SER A 34 -20.01 -14.79 -15.16
N THR A 35 -19.43 -15.75 -15.90
CA THR A 35 -18.05 -16.22 -15.75
C THR A 35 -17.04 -15.11 -16.04
N ASP A 36 -17.12 -14.45 -17.21
CA ASP A 36 -16.18 -13.37 -17.57
C ASP A 36 -16.26 -12.21 -16.57
N HIS A 37 -17.46 -11.90 -16.10
CA HIS A 37 -17.66 -10.87 -15.07
C HIS A 37 -17.00 -11.26 -13.74
N ALA A 38 -17.14 -12.52 -13.33
CA ALA A 38 -16.50 -13.03 -12.11
C ALA A 38 -14.97 -12.99 -12.22
N GLU A 39 -14.42 -13.41 -13.36
CA GLU A 39 -12.99 -13.34 -13.64
C GLU A 39 -12.46 -11.90 -13.65
N LEU A 40 -13.17 -10.99 -14.32
CA LEU A 40 -12.83 -9.57 -14.34
C LEU A 40 -12.83 -8.97 -12.93
N THR A 41 -13.83 -9.33 -12.12
CA THR A 41 -13.93 -8.87 -10.73
C THR A 41 -12.77 -9.40 -9.89
N ALA A 42 -12.43 -10.69 -10.03
CA ALA A 42 -11.30 -11.31 -9.34
C ALA A 42 -9.96 -10.67 -9.76
N ALA A 43 -9.77 -10.41 -11.05
CA ALA A 43 -8.58 -9.76 -11.59
C ALA A 43 -8.44 -8.32 -11.06
N ARG A 44 -9.52 -7.52 -11.10
CA ARG A 44 -9.53 -6.15 -10.57
C ARG A 44 -9.21 -6.12 -9.08
N ARG A 45 -9.78 -7.05 -8.31
CA ARG A 45 -9.46 -7.20 -6.89
C ARG A 45 -7.99 -7.51 -6.69
N ARG A 46 -7.43 -8.44 -7.45
CA ARG A 46 -6.01 -8.81 -7.34
C ARG A 46 -5.08 -7.66 -7.71
N ILE A 47 -5.43 -6.86 -8.73
CA ILE A 47 -4.69 -5.65 -9.10
C ILE A 47 -4.71 -4.65 -7.94
N ALA A 48 -5.89 -4.34 -7.40
CA ALA A 48 -6.02 -3.41 -6.28
C ALA A 48 -5.27 -3.87 -5.01
N GLU A 49 -5.17 -5.19 -4.79
CA GLU A 49 -4.37 -5.77 -3.70
C GLU A 49 -2.85 -5.59 -3.91
N LEU A 50 -2.37 -5.62 -5.15
CA LEU A 50 -0.93 -5.60 -5.49
C LEU A 50 -0.36 -4.20 -5.74
N GLU A 51 -1.18 -3.27 -6.25
CA GLU A 51 -0.79 -1.87 -6.49
C GLU A 51 -0.06 -1.20 -5.30
N PRO A 52 -0.54 -1.30 -4.05
CA PRO A 52 0.14 -0.67 -2.93
C PRO A 52 1.54 -1.28 -2.68
N GLU A 53 1.72 -2.58 -2.88
CA GLU A 53 3.04 -3.22 -2.70
C GLU A 53 4.02 -2.78 -3.79
N LEU A 54 3.56 -2.67 -5.04
CA LEU A 54 4.39 -2.17 -6.14
C LEU A 54 4.82 -0.72 -5.94
N GLU A 55 3.92 0.14 -5.47
CA GLU A 55 4.24 1.53 -5.16
C GLU A 55 5.32 1.62 -4.08
N ILE A 56 5.19 0.80 -3.03
CA ILE A 56 6.18 0.72 -1.95
C ILE A 56 7.54 0.24 -2.49
N HIS A 57 7.58 -0.80 -3.33
CA HIS A 57 8.83 -1.28 -3.93
C HIS A 57 9.52 -0.22 -4.81
N ARG A 58 8.75 0.49 -5.64
CA ARG A 58 9.29 1.56 -6.49
C ARG A 58 9.86 2.69 -5.65
N ARG A 59 9.11 3.12 -4.62
CA ARG A 59 9.54 4.21 -3.75
C ARG A 59 10.75 3.82 -2.91
N ALA A 60 10.77 2.60 -2.37
CA ALA A 60 11.91 2.04 -1.68
C ALA A 60 13.17 2.03 -2.54
N THR A 61 13.07 1.60 -3.80
CA THR A 61 14.20 1.60 -4.76
C THR A 61 14.76 3.01 -4.98
N GLY A 62 13.91 4.04 -5.00
CA GLY A 62 14.36 5.43 -5.12
C GLY A 62 14.99 6.01 -3.85
N LEU A 63 14.63 5.49 -2.67
CA LEU A 63 15.12 5.97 -1.38
C LEU A 63 16.36 5.22 -0.87
N LEU A 64 16.60 4.01 -1.37
CA LEU A 64 17.57 3.07 -0.84
C LEU A 64 18.59 2.67 -1.92
N GLU A 65 19.89 2.94 -1.68
CA GLU A 65 20.98 2.38 -2.49
C GLU A 65 21.13 0.86 -2.27
N ALA A 66 21.88 0.16 -3.12
CA ALA A 66 21.99 -1.31 -3.10
C ALA A 66 22.49 -1.92 -1.77
N VAL A 67 23.20 -1.15 -0.93
CA VAL A 67 23.65 -1.58 0.41
C VAL A 67 23.07 -0.62 1.46
N VAL A 68 21.96 -1.01 2.06
CA VAL A 68 21.22 -0.16 3.00
C VAL A 68 21.61 -0.48 4.44
N PRO A 69 22.18 0.46 5.21
CA PRO A 69 22.34 0.28 6.65
C PRO A 69 20.95 0.16 7.32
N PRO A 70 20.77 -0.68 8.37
CA PRO A 70 19.45 -0.97 8.94
C PRO A 70 18.60 0.25 9.33
N LYS A 71 19.24 1.37 9.71
CA LYS A 71 18.55 2.63 10.05
C LYS A 71 17.91 3.32 8.84
N ALA A 72 18.48 3.18 7.66
CA ALA A 72 17.97 3.82 6.45
C ALA A 72 16.63 3.23 6.00
N ARG A 73 16.36 1.93 6.26
CA ARG A 73 15.04 1.33 6.02
C ARG A 73 13.95 1.99 6.87
N SER A 74 14.22 2.24 8.15
CA SER A 74 13.24 2.89 9.04
C SER A 74 12.99 4.35 8.65
N THR A 75 14.01 5.06 8.19
CA THR A 75 13.84 6.41 7.61
C THR A 75 13.00 6.37 6.33
N ALA A 76 13.25 5.40 5.44
CA ALA A 76 12.45 5.25 4.22
C ALA A 76 10.97 4.97 4.53
N ILE A 77 10.68 4.10 5.51
CA ILE A 77 9.30 3.86 6.01
C ILE A 77 8.65 5.17 6.45
N GLN A 78 9.38 6.03 7.17
CA GLN A 78 8.87 7.31 7.63
C GLN A 78 8.51 8.24 6.46
N THR A 79 9.39 8.35 5.46
CA THR A 79 9.15 9.13 4.24
C THR A 79 7.92 8.63 3.48
N MET A 80 7.84 7.33 3.25
CA MET A 80 6.75 6.68 2.53
C MET A 80 5.40 6.82 3.26
N THR A 81 5.43 6.79 4.60
CA THR A 81 4.23 7.03 5.41
C THR A 81 3.74 8.47 5.28
N ALA A 82 4.66 9.45 5.19
CA ALA A 82 4.29 10.85 4.95
C ALA A 82 3.68 11.07 3.56
N GLU A 83 3.97 10.19 2.60
CA GLU A 83 3.40 10.18 1.24
C GLU A 83 2.04 9.45 1.17
N GLY A 84 1.53 8.92 2.29
CA GLY A 84 0.21 8.30 2.39
C GLY A 84 0.21 6.77 2.33
N LEU A 85 1.38 6.12 2.28
CA LEU A 85 1.50 4.67 2.36
C LEU A 85 1.35 4.19 3.82
N THR A 86 0.76 3.01 4.03
CA THR A 86 0.56 2.50 5.40
C THR A 86 1.86 1.98 6.00
N ILE A 87 2.04 2.15 7.32
CA ILE A 87 3.23 1.70 8.04
C ILE A 87 3.37 0.18 7.91
N GLU A 88 2.27 -0.55 8.02
CA GLU A 88 2.23 -2.02 7.98
C GLU A 88 2.70 -2.55 6.62
N ALA A 89 2.26 -1.93 5.52
CA ALA A 89 2.67 -2.33 4.18
C ALA A 89 4.14 -1.99 3.94
N CYS A 90 4.60 -0.80 4.35
CA CYS A 90 6.00 -0.42 4.23
C CYS A 90 6.93 -1.33 5.04
N CYS A 91 6.54 -1.66 6.29
CA CYS A 91 7.26 -2.58 7.16
C CYS A 91 7.36 -3.99 6.55
N ARG A 92 6.24 -4.50 6.01
CA ARG A 92 6.20 -5.82 5.34
C ARG A 92 7.18 -5.88 4.16
N VAL A 93 7.12 -4.89 3.28
CA VAL A 93 7.95 -4.87 2.05
C VAL A 93 9.43 -4.63 2.34
N LEU A 94 9.75 -3.77 3.32
CA LEU A 94 11.14 -3.46 3.68
C LEU A 94 11.74 -4.44 4.71
N GLU A 95 11.00 -5.50 5.05
CA GLU A 95 11.41 -6.53 6.02
C GLU A 95 11.81 -5.93 7.39
N VAL A 96 11.08 -4.90 7.83
CA VAL A 96 11.23 -4.30 9.16
C VAL A 96 10.01 -4.71 9.98
N SER A 97 10.22 -5.20 11.21
CA SER A 97 9.08 -5.47 12.08
C SER A 97 8.40 -4.16 12.49
N VAL A 98 7.06 -4.14 12.55
CA VAL A 98 6.29 -2.95 12.98
C VAL A 98 6.74 -2.50 14.38
N SER A 99 6.94 -3.44 15.30
CA SER A 99 7.47 -3.16 16.64
C SER A 99 8.89 -2.60 16.60
N GLY A 100 9.75 -3.10 15.71
CA GLY A 100 11.10 -2.58 15.50
C GLY A 100 11.12 -1.16 14.95
N TYR A 101 10.23 -0.86 14.00
CA TYR A 101 10.04 0.50 13.48
C TYR A 101 9.61 1.47 14.58
N PHE A 102 8.60 1.12 15.39
CA PHE A 102 8.17 1.98 16.49
C PHE A 102 9.24 2.09 17.59
N ALA A 103 9.92 1.00 17.94
CA ALA A 103 11.02 1.03 18.90
C ALA A 103 12.18 1.93 18.42
N TRP A 104 12.48 1.94 17.13
CA TRP A 104 13.44 2.86 16.52
C TRP A 104 12.94 4.31 16.57
N ARG A 105 11.68 4.55 16.19
CA ARG A 105 11.05 5.89 16.14
C ARG A 105 10.97 6.53 17.52
N SER A 106 10.72 5.74 18.56
CA SER A 106 10.62 6.20 19.94
C SER A 106 11.97 6.26 20.67
N ARG A 107 13.07 5.87 20.02
CA ARG A 107 14.36 5.72 20.70
C ARG A 107 14.96 7.09 21.05
N PRO A 108 15.24 7.38 22.33
CA PRO A 108 15.92 8.60 22.70
C PRO A 108 17.36 8.60 22.15
N PRO A 109 17.92 9.77 21.80
CA PRO A 109 19.30 9.87 21.36
C PRO A 109 20.23 9.36 22.46
N SER A 110 21.21 8.54 22.07
CA SER A 110 22.20 8.03 23.02
C SER A 110 23.10 9.18 23.52
N GLN A 111 23.68 9.04 24.71
CA GLN A 111 24.67 10.00 25.24
C GLN A 111 25.83 10.26 24.25
N ARG A 112 26.24 9.23 23.50
CA ARG A 112 27.24 9.36 22.42
C ARG A 112 26.72 10.21 21.25
N SER A 113 25.46 10.02 20.85
CA SER A 113 24.82 10.80 19.78
C SER A 113 24.68 12.27 20.17
N LEU A 114 24.26 12.55 21.41
CA LEU A 114 24.19 13.91 21.94
C LEU A 114 25.57 14.57 21.97
N ARG A 115 26.59 13.84 22.46
CA ARG A 115 27.98 14.33 22.47
C ARG A 115 28.49 14.62 21.05
N HIS A 116 28.21 13.75 20.08
CA HIS A 116 28.62 13.96 18.70
C HIS A 116 27.92 15.19 18.10
N ALA A 117 26.60 15.32 18.28
CA ALA A 117 25.84 16.48 17.79
C ALA A 117 26.40 17.79 18.35
N TRP A 118 26.66 17.84 19.66
CA TRP A 118 27.28 19.01 20.32
C TRP A 118 28.69 19.31 19.79
N LEU A 119 29.52 18.28 19.57
CA LEU A 119 30.87 18.46 19.02
C LEU A 119 30.83 18.99 17.58
N THR A 120 29.87 18.53 16.77
CA THR A 120 29.67 18.99 15.40
C THR A 120 29.25 20.47 15.38
N GLU A 121 28.22 20.84 16.15
CA GLU A 121 27.73 22.22 16.26
C GLU A 121 28.82 23.19 16.71
N ARG A 122 29.63 22.77 17.70
CA ARG A 122 30.75 23.57 18.19
C ARG A 122 31.85 23.73 17.16
N SER A 123 32.13 22.69 16.37
CA SER A 123 33.11 22.77 15.29
C SER A 123 32.66 23.74 14.22
N GLU A 124 31.41 23.63 13.74
CA GLU A 124 30.85 24.52 12.70
C GLU A 124 30.85 25.97 13.16
N SER A 125 30.44 26.25 14.40
CA SER A 125 30.46 27.60 14.98
C SER A 125 31.87 28.20 15.01
N SER A 126 32.89 27.37 15.29
CA SER A 126 34.28 27.80 15.28
C SER A 126 34.78 28.11 13.87
N TRP A 127 34.43 27.28 12.89
CA TRP A 127 34.81 27.48 11.48
C TRP A 127 34.18 28.77 10.91
N THR A 128 32.92 29.06 11.25
CA THR A 128 32.22 30.26 10.74
C THR A 128 32.80 31.58 11.26
N LEU A 129 33.35 31.61 12.47
CA LEU A 129 34.00 32.80 13.02
C LEU A 129 35.37 33.06 12.39
N THR A 130 36.13 32.00 12.08
CA THR A 130 37.45 32.11 11.45
C THR A 130 37.41 32.35 9.93
N SER A 131 36.25 32.17 9.28
CA SER A 131 36.05 32.42 7.84
C SER A 131 35.51 33.81 7.50
N SER A 132 35.25 34.64 8.52
CA SER A 132 34.76 36.02 8.35
C SER A 132 35.79 37.10 8.73
N GLU A 133 37.04 36.70 8.99
CA GLU A 133 38.22 37.58 9.13
C GLU A 133 39.08 37.58 7.85
#